data_AF-A0A7G8G453-F1
#
_entry.id   AF-A0A7G8G453-F1
#
_cell.length_a   1.000
_cell.length_b   1.000
_cell.length_c   1.000
_cell.angle_alpha   90.00
_cell.angle_beta   90.00
_cell.angle_gamma   90.00
#
_symmetry.space_group_name_H-M   'P 1'
#
loop_
_entity.id
_entity.type
_entity.pdbx_description
1 polymer ?
#
loop_
_entity_poly.entity_id
_entity_poly.type
_entity_poly.pdbx_seq_one_letter_code
_entity_poly.pdbx_strand_id
1 'polypeptide(L)' 'MQIAILLISAGPGGRCCHLVLHYGNRSEGLGLIPELSLEFGAIR' A
#
# COMPACT_ATOMS: atom_id res chain seq x y z
N MET A 1 -12.02 9.68 -1.22
CA MET A 1 -11.46 8.82 -2.27
C MET A 1 -10.22 8.16 -1.72
N GLN A 2 -10.03 6.87 -1.98
CA GLN A 2 -8.82 6.14 -1.63
C GLN A 2 -8.26 5.51 -2.92
N ILE A 3 -6.95 5.63 -3.10
CA ILE A 3 -6.19 5.04 -4.19
C ILE A 3 -5.20 4.07 -3.56
N ALA A 4 -5.13 2.85 -4.09
CA ALA A 4 -4.11 1.88 -3.72
C ALA A 4 -3.32 1.48 -4.97
N ILE A 5 -1.99 1.55 -4.90
CA ILE A 5 -1.09 1.08 -5.94
C ILE A 5 -0.38 -0.16 -5.42
N LEU A 6 -0.61 -1.28 -6.10
CA LEU A 6 0.01 -2.57 -5.78
C LEU A 6 1.13 -2.85 -6.79
N LEU A 7 2.34 -3.06 -6.27
CA LEU A 7 3.50 -3.51 -7.03
C LEU A 7 3.89 -4.90 -6.54
N ILE A 8 3.99 -5.86 -7.45
CA ILE A 8 4.40 -7.24 -7.16
C ILE A 8 5.65 -7.53 -7.98
N SER A 9 6.68 -8.07 -7.34
CA SER A 9 7.84 -8.64 -8.02
C SER A 9 7.97 -10.13 -7.69
N ALA A 10 8.33 -10.92 -8.71
CA ALA A 10 8.62 -12.33 -8.57
C ALA A 10 10.12 -12.58 -8.79
N GLY A 11 10.69 -13.47 -7.99
CA GLY A 11 12.09 -13.85 -8.02
C GLY A 11 12.27 -15.38 -8.07
N PRO A 12 13.53 -15.85 -8.12
CA PRO A 12 13.83 -17.27 -8.24
C PRO A 12 13.28 -18.10 -7.07
N GLY A 13 12.84 -19.32 -7.37
CA GLY A 13 12.36 -20.27 -6.36
C GLY A 13 10.98 -19.94 -5.79
N GLY A 14 10.10 -19.33 -6.59
CA GLY A 14 8.71 -19.02 -6.18
C GLY A 14 8.57 -17.86 -5.20
N ARG A 15 9.67 -17.15 -4.93
CA ARG A 15 9.68 -16.03 -3.98
C ARG A 15 9.04 -14.82 -4.63
N CYS A 16 8.07 -14.21 -3.95
CA CYS A 16 7.46 -12.98 -4.40
C CYS A 16 7.57 -11.91 -3.31
N CYS A 17 7.66 -10.66 -3.72
CA CYS A 17 7.55 -9.51 -2.82
C CYS A 17 6.42 -8.62 -3.32
N HIS A 18 5.73 -7.96 -2.41
CA HIS A 18 4.76 -6.93 -2.75
C HIS A 18 5.06 -5.65 -1.99
N LEU A 19 4.67 -4.55 -2.62
CA LEU A 19 4.70 -3.20 -2.09
C LEU A 19 3.34 -2.58 -2.37
N VAL A 20 2.65 -2.12 -1.34
CA VAL A 20 1.37 -1.43 -1.47
C VAL A 20 1.51 0.00 -1.00
N LEU A 21 1.15 0.95 -1.86
CA LEU A 21 1.04 2.36 -1.51
C LEU A 21 -0.44 2.71 -1.39
N HIS A 22 -0.88 3.11 -0.20
CA HIS A 22 -2.22 3.64 0.01
C HIS A 22 -2.16 5.16 0.14
N TYR A 23 -2.89 5.85 -0.72
CA TYR A 23 -3.15 7.27 -0.62
C TYR A 23 -4.64 7.49 -0.40
N GLY A 24 -5.00 8.29 0.60
CA GLY A 24 -6.40 8.58 0.88
C GLY A 24 -6.55 9.77 1.79
N ASN A 25 -7.77 9.97 2.27
CA ASN A 25 -8.05 10.96 3.30
C ASN A 25 -8.63 10.25 4.53
N ARG A 26 -8.06 10.50 5.71
CA ARG A 26 -8.71 10.19 6.98
C ARG A 26 -9.62 11.34 7.37
N SER A 27 -10.82 11.02 7.84
CA SER A 27 -11.70 12.01 8.46
C SER A 27 -11.32 12.16 9.93
N GLU A 28 -11.03 13.38 10.37
CA GLU A 28 -10.77 13.66 11.78
C GLU A 28 -11.48 14.96 12.19
N GLY A 29 -12.39 14.85 13.15
CA GLY A 29 -13.14 15.96 13.76
C GLY A 29 -14.03 16.74 12.77
N LEU A 30 -13.40 17.62 11.98
CA LEU A 30 -14.06 18.60 11.11
C LEU A 30 -13.42 18.68 9.71
N GLY A 31 -12.45 17.82 9.38
CA GLY A 31 -11.70 17.92 8.13
C GLY A 31 -11.24 16.59 7.56
N LEU A 32 -10.84 16.64 6.29
CA LEU A 32 -10.17 15.56 5.59
C LEU A 32 -8.65 15.77 5.70
N ILE A 33 -7.96 14.82 6.30
CA ILE A 33 -6.50 14.81 6.41
C ILE A 33 -5.97 13.83 5.36
N PRO A 34 -5.14 14.27 4.40
CA PRO A 34 -4.51 13.37 3.47
C PRO A 34 -3.55 12.44 4.23
N GLU A 35 -3.62 11.14 3.94
CA GLU A 35 -2.76 10.12 4.52
C GLU A 35 -2.07 9.33 3.41
N LEU A 36 -0.81 8.99 3.67
CA LEU A 36 0.01 8.11 2.85
C LEU A 36 0.52 6.98 3.74
N SER A 37 0.26 5.74 3.36
CA SER A 37 0.82 4.56 4.03
C SER A 37 1.45 3.60 3.03
N LEU A 38 2.44 2.86 3.51
CA LEU A 38 3.25 1.95 2.71
C LEU A 38 3.34 0.61 3.44
N GLU A 39 3.00 -0.47 2.74
CA GLU A 39 3.09 -1.85 3.23
C GLU A 39 4.06 -2.63 2.34
N PHE A 40 4.95 -3.40 2.97
CA PHE A 40 5.88 -4.30 2.29
C PHE A 40 5.75 -5.71 2.86
N GLY A 41 5.68 -6.70 1.97
CA GLY A 41 5.63 -8.10 2.38
C GLY A 41 6.31 -9.04 1.41
N ALA A 42 6.70 -10.20 1.91
CA ALA A 42 7.22 -11.33 1.13
C ALA A 42 6.22 -12.49 1.17
N ILE A 43 6.01 -13.14 0.03
CA ILE A 43 5.16 -14.31 -0.14
C ILE A 43 6.07 -15.50 -0.51
N ARG A 44 5.85 -16.65 0.13
CA ARG A 44 6.55 -17.91 -0.14
C ARG A 44 5.66 -18.87 -0.91
#